data_AF-A0A953P599-F1
#
_entry.id   AF-A0A953P599-F1
#
_cell.length_a   1.000
_cell.length_b   1.000
_cell.length_c   1.000
_cell.angle_alpha   90.00
_cell.angle_beta   90.00
_cell.angle_gamma   90.00
#
_symmetry.space_group_name_H-M   'P 1'
#
loop_
_entity.id
_entity.type
_entity.pdbx_description
1 polymer ?
#
loop_
_entity_poly.entity_id
_entity_poly.type
_entity_poly.pdbx_seq_one_letter_code
_entity_poly.pdbx_strand_id
1 'polypeptide(L)'
;MRFLKTVSIAIAFSLLVGMFFVSARADQWNKKTILTFNQPIEVPGKVLPAGTYMFKLFDSASYRHIVQIWNEDGTQLITTVLAIPNYRLEPTGENVMKFGEMPGEAPSTLRAWFYPGDNFGQEFVYPKPRAIELAAASKVIVPAETVIPSEKTLTTVPLIAITPEKKEEPVTEAIQTLPLTARATSTAKELPTTGSPIPLIGLLGILLVGAGFGLKLLAKQFS
;
A
#
# COMPACT_ATOMS: atom_id res chain seq x y z
N MET A 1 50.63 -23.07 0.68
CA MET A 1 49.86 -22.35 -0.37
C MET A 1 48.49 -22.95 -0.70
N ARG A 2 48.28 -24.28 -0.64
CA ARG A 2 46.96 -24.89 -0.94
C ARG A 2 45.91 -24.58 0.14
N PHE A 3 46.31 -24.62 1.41
CA PHE A 3 45.44 -24.38 2.56
C PHE A 3 44.87 -22.94 2.63
N LEU A 4 45.68 -21.93 2.30
CA LEU A 4 45.24 -20.53 2.24
C LEU A 4 44.16 -20.31 1.17
N LYS A 5 44.27 -20.99 0.03
CA LYS A 5 43.30 -20.89 -1.08
C LYS A 5 41.95 -21.52 -0.70
N THR A 6 41.94 -22.62 0.04
CA THR A 6 40.72 -23.28 0.50
C THR A 6 39.96 -22.43 1.51
N VAL A 7 40.67 -21.76 2.42
CA VAL A 7 40.08 -20.86 3.42
C VAL A 7 39.46 -19.62 2.75
N SER A 8 40.14 -19.01 1.77
CA SER A 8 39.58 -17.88 1.02
C SER A 8 38.34 -18.26 0.21
N ILE A 9 38.29 -19.46 -0.38
CA ILE A 9 37.11 -19.95 -1.11
C ILE A 9 35.94 -20.19 -0.14
N ALA A 10 36.19 -20.76 1.04
CA ALA A 10 35.16 -21.00 2.04
C ALA A 10 34.55 -19.69 2.57
N ILE A 11 35.38 -18.67 2.84
CA ILE A 11 34.91 -17.35 3.29
C ILE A 11 34.11 -16.64 2.18
N ALA A 12 34.59 -16.69 0.94
CA ALA A 12 33.88 -16.12 -0.20
C ALA A 12 32.53 -16.80 -0.44
N PHE A 13 32.46 -18.13 -0.29
CA PHE A 13 31.21 -18.88 -0.42
C PHE A 13 30.24 -18.56 0.72
N SER A 14 30.73 -18.43 1.96
CA SER A 14 29.92 -18.04 3.11
C SER A 14 29.33 -16.62 2.97
N LEU A 15 30.10 -15.67 2.43
CA LEU A 15 29.62 -14.31 2.14
C LEU A 15 28.59 -14.29 1.00
N LEU A 16 28.77 -15.12 -0.03
CA LEU A 16 27.83 -15.25 -1.14
C LEU A 16 26.49 -15.83 -0.69
N VAL A 17 26.50 -16.87 0.16
CA VAL A 17 25.29 -17.49 0.71
C VAL A 17 24.52 -16.51 1.61
N GLY A 18 25.22 -15.66 2.36
CA GLY A 18 24.60 -14.62 3.21
C GLY A 18 23.80 -13.56 2.44
N MET A 19 24.13 -13.29 1.18
CA MET A 19 23.38 -12.34 0.34
C MET A 19 22.03 -12.86 -0.14
N PHE A 20 21.81 -14.19 -0.19
CA PHE A 20 20.54 -14.78 -0.63
C PHE A 20 19.44 -14.78 0.44
N PHE A 21 19.76 -14.44 1.70
CA PHE A 21 18.78 -14.40 2.80
C PHE A 21 18.14 -13.03 3.03
N VAL A 22 18.48 -12.02 2.23
CA VAL A 22 17.71 -10.78 2.22
C VAL A 22 16.39 -11.08 1.50
N SER A 23 15.37 -11.44 2.28
CA SER A 23 13.98 -11.31 1.84
C SER A 23 13.75 -9.84 1.56
N ALA A 24 14.04 -9.40 0.34
CA ALA A 24 13.59 -8.13 -0.17
C ALA A 24 12.07 -8.16 -0.04
N ARG A 25 11.53 -7.50 0.99
CA ARG A 25 10.14 -7.07 0.97
C ARG A 25 10.09 -6.00 -0.10
N ALA A 26 10.07 -6.43 -1.36
CA ALA A 26 9.61 -5.61 -2.45
C ALA A 26 8.31 -4.99 -1.94
N ASP A 27 8.31 -3.67 -1.86
CA ASP A 27 7.13 -2.87 -1.54
C ASP A 27 5.97 -3.51 -2.32
N GLN A 28 5.08 -4.22 -1.62
CA GLN A 28 4.00 -4.94 -2.27
C GLN A 28 3.04 -3.86 -2.75
N TRP A 29 3.32 -3.39 -3.96
CA TRP A 29 2.72 -2.20 -4.53
C TRP A 29 1.20 -2.26 -4.49
N ASN A 30 0.63 -3.43 -4.76
CA ASN A 30 -0.80 -3.70 -4.75
C ASN A 30 -1.36 -4.08 -3.37
N LYS A 31 -0.54 -4.11 -2.31
CA LYS A 31 -0.94 -4.43 -0.94
C LYS A 31 -1.81 -5.70 -0.86
N LYS A 32 -1.48 -6.73 -1.63
CA LYS A 32 -2.27 -7.97 -1.68
C LYS A 32 -2.42 -8.57 -0.27
N THR A 33 -3.66 -8.78 0.15
CA THR A 33 -4.00 -9.43 1.42
C THR A 33 -5.05 -10.52 1.18
N ILE A 34 -4.83 -11.70 1.78
CA ILE A 34 -5.80 -12.81 1.77
C ILE A 34 -6.53 -12.78 3.11
N LEU A 35 -7.86 -12.72 3.08
CA LEU A 35 -8.72 -12.59 4.26
C LEU A 35 -9.78 -13.67 4.25
N THR A 36 -10.04 -14.26 5.42
CA THR A 36 -11.12 -15.23 5.62
C THR A 36 -12.18 -14.63 6.52
N PHE A 37 -13.44 -14.68 6.08
CA PHE A 37 -14.60 -14.29 6.86
C PHE A 37 -15.41 -15.54 7.22
N ASN A 38 -15.75 -15.67 8.50
CA ASN A 38 -16.56 -16.78 9.02
C ASN A 38 -18.07 -16.50 8.95
N GLN A 39 -18.46 -15.30 8.53
CA GLN A 39 -19.84 -14.85 8.36
C GLN A 39 -19.96 -14.02 7.09
N PRO A 40 -21.19 -13.83 6.55
CA PRO A 40 -21.40 -12.94 5.42
C PRO A 40 -21.02 -11.49 5.78
N ILE A 41 -20.25 -10.84 4.91
CA ILE A 41 -19.79 -9.45 5.05
C ILE A 41 -20.28 -8.63 3.86
N GLU A 42 -20.87 -7.48 4.13
CA GLU A 42 -21.27 -6.55 3.09
C GLU A 42 -20.13 -5.61 2.70
N VAL A 43 -19.78 -5.59 1.42
CA VAL A 43 -18.91 -4.60 0.79
C VAL A 43 -19.76 -3.69 -0.12
N PRO A 44 -19.25 -2.53 -0.58
CA PRO A 44 -20.02 -1.68 -1.49
C PRO A 44 -20.56 -2.45 -2.70
N GLY A 45 -21.90 -2.43 -2.83
CA GLY A 45 -22.63 -3.05 -3.93
C GLY A 45 -22.72 -4.59 -3.89
N LYS A 46 -22.20 -5.28 -2.88
CA LYS A 46 -22.25 -6.75 -2.81
C LYS A 46 -22.15 -7.29 -1.38
N VAL A 47 -22.84 -8.39 -1.10
CA VAL A 47 -22.60 -9.21 0.11
C VAL A 47 -21.70 -10.37 -0.27
N LEU A 48 -20.56 -10.48 0.41
CA LEU A 48 -19.65 -11.62 0.31
C LEU A 48 -20.12 -12.70 1.29
N PRO A 49 -20.38 -13.94 0.84
CA PRO A 49 -20.58 -15.07 1.75
C PRO A 49 -19.38 -15.30 2.68
N ALA A 50 -19.55 -16.14 3.70
CA ALA A 50 -18.41 -16.65 4.46
C ALA A 50 -17.45 -17.39 3.52
N GLY A 51 -16.15 -17.10 3.63
CA GLY A 51 -15.14 -17.63 2.72
C GLY A 51 -13.84 -16.84 2.74
N THR A 52 -12.90 -17.26 1.89
CA THR A 52 -11.60 -16.61 1.72
C THR A 52 -11.57 -15.77 0.45
N TYR A 53 -11.04 -14.56 0.55
CA TYR A 53 -11.01 -13.57 -0.51
C TYR A 53 -9.65 -12.87 -0.58
N MET A 54 -9.25 -12.48 -1.79
CA MET A 54 -8.04 -11.71 -2.00
C MET A 54 -8.39 -10.23 -2.25
N PHE A 55 -7.94 -9.37 -1.35
CA PHE A 55 -8.01 -7.93 -1.46
C PHE A 55 -6.70 -7.41 -2.04
N LYS A 56 -6.77 -6.51 -3.01
CA LYS A 56 -5.59 -5.79 -3.51
C LYS A 56 -5.97 -4.41 -4.01
N LEU A 57 -5.04 -3.48 -3.97
CA LEU A 57 -5.15 -2.21 -4.68
C LEU A 57 -5.03 -2.44 -6.19
N PHE A 58 -5.80 -1.66 -6.95
CA PHE A 58 -5.64 -1.54 -8.39
C PHE A 58 -4.22 -1.04 -8.70
N ASP A 59 -3.61 -1.61 -9.74
CA ASP A 59 -2.24 -1.31 -10.13
C ASP A 59 -2.18 0.01 -10.91
N SER A 60 -2.28 1.12 -10.18
CA SER A 60 -2.18 2.47 -10.73
C SER A 60 -1.43 3.40 -9.77
N ALA A 61 -0.42 4.09 -10.29
CA ALA A 61 0.32 5.11 -9.53
C ALA A 61 -0.57 6.32 -9.18
N SER A 62 -1.54 6.65 -10.03
CA SER A 62 -2.43 7.80 -9.85
C SER A 62 -3.66 7.48 -8.99
N TYR A 63 -4.12 6.22 -8.98
CA TYR A 63 -5.34 5.80 -8.30
C TYR A 63 -5.06 4.71 -7.26
N ARG A 64 -4.53 5.13 -6.10
CA ARG A 64 -4.14 4.25 -5.00
C ARG A 64 -5.28 3.86 -4.05
N HIS A 65 -6.52 4.29 -4.34
CA HIS A 65 -7.70 4.10 -3.50
C HIS A 65 -8.82 3.33 -4.21
N ILE A 66 -8.44 2.41 -5.10
CA ILE A 66 -9.36 1.48 -5.73
C ILE A 66 -8.98 0.09 -5.24
N VAL A 67 -9.91 -0.56 -4.53
CA VAL A 67 -9.72 -1.90 -4.00
C VAL A 67 -10.42 -2.89 -4.91
N GLN A 68 -9.71 -3.92 -5.33
CA GLN A 68 -10.27 -5.07 -6.03
C GLN A 68 -10.38 -6.24 -5.07
N ILE A 69 -11.53 -6.89 -5.08
CA ILE A 69 -11.82 -8.09 -4.30
C ILE A 69 -11.98 -9.25 -5.27
N TRP A 70 -11.17 -10.28 -5.08
CA TRP A 70 -11.14 -11.48 -5.91
C TRP A 70 -11.52 -12.70 -5.07
N ASN A 71 -11.85 -13.79 -5.74
CA ASN A 71 -11.88 -15.11 -5.10
C ASN A 71 -10.50 -15.48 -4.54
N GLU A 72 -10.45 -16.50 -3.68
CA GLU A 72 -9.24 -16.98 -2.98
C GLU A 72 -8.04 -17.16 -3.92
N ASP A 73 -8.25 -17.81 -5.07
CA ASP A 73 -7.19 -18.11 -6.05
C ASP A 73 -6.80 -16.91 -6.93
N GLY A 74 -7.56 -15.80 -6.86
CA GLY A 74 -7.32 -14.61 -7.68
C GLY A 74 -7.65 -14.77 -9.16
N THR A 75 -8.45 -15.77 -9.53
CA THR A 75 -8.86 -16.06 -10.91
C THR A 75 -10.13 -15.32 -11.34
N GLN A 76 -10.98 -14.92 -10.38
CA GLN A 76 -12.24 -14.23 -10.63
C GLN A 76 -12.30 -12.92 -9.83
N LEU A 77 -12.46 -11.80 -10.55
CA LEU A 77 -12.77 -10.51 -9.94
C LEU A 77 -14.22 -10.53 -9.47
N ILE A 78 -14.44 -10.35 -8.16
CA ILE A 78 -15.77 -10.34 -7.55
C ILE A 78 -16.37 -8.95 -7.62
N THR A 79 -15.59 -7.92 -7.25
CA THR A 79 -16.00 -6.51 -7.31
C THR A 79 -14.79 -5.57 -7.27
N THR A 80 -15.01 -4.34 -7.74
CA THR A 80 -14.08 -3.21 -7.61
C THR A 80 -14.78 -2.12 -6.81
N VAL A 81 -14.08 -1.56 -5.83
CA VAL A 81 -14.64 -0.67 -4.82
C VAL A 81 -13.78 0.59 -4.71
N LEU A 82 -14.42 1.76 -4.72
CA LEU A 82 -13.74 3.01 -4.41
C LEU A 82 -13.52 3.15 -2.90
N ALA A 83 -12.40 3.76 -2.54
CA ALA A 83 -12.04 4.05 -1.18
C ALA A 83 -11.53 5.49 -1.04
N ILE A 84 -11.43 5.94 0.21
CA ILE A 84 -10.74 7.16 0.60
C ILE A 84 -9.72 6.85 1.69
N PRO A 85 -8.65 7.65 1.84
CA PRO A 85 -7.68 7.43 2.90
C PRO A 85 -8.29 7.65 4.29
N ASN A 86 -8.13 6.67 5.18
CA ASN A 86 -8.47 6.77 6.61
C ASN A 86 -7.19 6.75 7.43
N TYR A 87 -6.74 7.92 7.88
CA TYR A 87 -5.48 8.06 8.61
C TYR A 87 -5.59 7.58 10.06
N ARG A 88 -4.50 6.98 10.55
CA ARG A 88 -4.30 6.62 11.96
C ARG A 88 -2.99 7.20 12.46
N LEU A 89 -2.91 7.49 13.75
CA LEU A 89 -1.70 8.06 14.36
C LEU A 89 -0.53 7.08 14.33
N GLU A 90 -0.80 5.81 14.67
CA GLU A 90 0.23 4.78 14.79
C GLU A 90 -0.03 3.62 13.83
N PRO A 91 0.96 3.21 13.01
CA PRO A 91 0.84 2.03 12.17
C PRO A 91 0.91 0.75 13.02
N THR A 92 0.20 -0.28 12.59
CA THR A 92 0.25 -1.63 13.16
C THR A 92 1.09 -2.53 12.27
N GLY A 93 1.77 -3.52 12.86
CA GLY A 93 2.49 -4.57 12.10
C GLY A 93 1.58 -5.61 11.44
N GLU A 94 0.27 -5.50 11.65
CA GLU A 94 -0.74 -6.48 11.22
C GLU A 94 -1.82 -5.82 10.35
N ASN A 95 -2.52 -6.67 9.59
CA ASN A 95 -3.65 -6.26 8.79
C ASN A 95 -4.86 -6.01 9.69
N VAL A 96 -5.51 -4.85 9.54
CA VAL A 96 -6.67 -4.48 10.36
C VAL A 96 -7.88 -4.21 9.47
N MET A 97 -8.99 -4.88 9.77
CA MET A 97 -10.30 -4.61 9.16
C MET A 97 -11.19 -3.91 10.18
N LYS A 98 -11.81 -2.80 9.80
CA LYS A 98 -12.88 -2.16 10.58
C LYS A 98 -14.21 -2.50 9.95
N PHE A 99 -15.17 -2.87 10.80
CA PHE A 99 -16.53 -3.17 10.39
C PHE A 99 -17.47 -2.07 10.90
N GLY A 100 -18.53 -1.78 10.14
CA GLY A 100 -19.67 -1.00 10.59
C GLY A 100 -20.69 -1.92 11.25
N GLU A 101 -21.11 -1.53 12.45
CA GLU A 101 -22.14 -2.24 13.20
C GLU A 101 -23.50 -2.07 12.53
N MET A 102 -24.25 -3.17 12.44
CA MET A 102 -25.62 -3.19 11.93
C MET A 102 -26.56 -3.76 13.00
N PRO A 103 -27.77 -3.22 13.14
CA PRO A 103 -28.73 -3.73 14.11
C PRO A 103 -29.25 -5.11 13.69
N GLY A 104 -29.35 -6.02 14.66
CA GLY A 104 -29.95 -7.35 14.49
C GLY A 104 -29.06 -8.34 13.75
N GLU A 105 -29.65 -9.10 12.82
CA GLU A 105 -29.00 -10.19 12.06
C GLU A 105 -28.46 -9.74 10.69
N ALA A 106 -28.47 -8.44 10.39
CA ALA A 106 -27.93 -7.93 9.14
C ALA A 106 -26.41 -8.18 9.05
N PRO A 107 -25.87 -8.49 7.86
CA PRO A 107 -24.44 -8.73 7.70
C PRO A 107 -23.64 -7.49 8.11
N SER A 108 -22.50 -7.71 8.77
CA SER A 108 -21.59 -6.62 9.13
C SER A 108 -21.05 -5.96 7.86
N THR A 109 -21.00 -4.64 7.86
CA THR A 109 -20.48 -3.88 6.72
C THR A 109 -18.98 -3.70 6.85
N LEU A 110 -18.26 -3.80 5.75
CA LEU A 110 -16.83 -3.56 5.75
C LEU A 110 -16.57 -2.06 5.60
N ARG A 111 -16.08 -1.44 6.68
CA ARG A 111 -15.83 0.00 6.72
C ARG A 111 -14.46 0.36 6.19
N ALA A 112 -13.40 -0.26 6.71
CA ALA A 112 -12.05 0.09 6.29
C ALA A 112 -11.06 -1.07 6.36
N TRP A 113 -10.02 -0.99 5.55
CA TRP A 113 -8.93 -1.95 5.47
C TRP A 113 -7.58 -1.26 5.62
N PHE A 114 -6.77 -1.68 6.60
CA PHE A 114 -5.44 -1.16 6.86
C PHE A 114 -4.40 -2.23 6.59
N TYR A 115 -3.48 -1.94 5.69
CA TYR A 115 -2.35 -2.81 5.39
C TYR A 115 -1.25 -2.67 6.47
N PRO A 116 -0.52 -3.75 6.80
CA PRO A 116 0.60 -3.71 7.75
C PRO A 116 1.62 -2.61 7.44
N GLY A 117 1.98 -1.82 8.45
CA GLY A 117 2.98 -0.76 8.35
C GLY A 117 2.47 0.58 7.81
N ASP A 118 1.26 0.65 7.25
CA ASP A 118 0.70 1.90 6.73
C ASP A 118 0.15 2.78 7.86
N ASN A 119 0.31 4.09 7.73
CA ASN A 119 -0.33 5.08 8.60
C ASN A 119 -1.74 5.49 8.12
N PHE A 120 -2.24 4.88 7.05
CA PHE A 120 -3.63 5.04 6.62
C PHE A 120 -4.18 3.72 6.08
N GLY A 121 -5.51 3.62 6.06
CA GLY A 121 -6.25 2.53 5.43
C GLY A 121 -7.11 3.02 4.28
N GLN A 122 -7.75 2.06 3.62
CA GLN A 122 -8.78 2.28 2.61
C GLN A 122 -10.14 2.23 3.30
N GLU A 123 -10.81 3.37 3.49
CA GLU A 123 -12.20 3.41 3.94
C GLU A 123 -13.13 3.34 2.73
N PHE A 124 -14.00 2.35 2.72
CA PHE A 124 -14.81 1.98 1.58
C PHE A 124 -15.97 2.97 1.38
N VAL A 125 -16.17 3.36 0.12
CA VAL A 125 -17.24 4.27 -0.28
C VAL A 125 -18.44 3.45 -0.73
N TYR A 126 -19.60 3.66 -0.12
CA TYR A 126 -20.83 2.94 -0.42
C TYR A 126 -21.73 3.71 -1.40
N PRO A 127 -22.58 3.04 -2.20
CA PRO A 127 -23.58 3.74 -3.01
C PRO A 127 -24.47 4.64 -2.14
N LYS A 128 -24.76 5.87 -2.59
CA LYS A 128 -25.48 6.88 -1.80
C LYS A 128 -26.76 6.38 -1.08
N PRO A 129 -27.67 5.64 -1.72
CA PRO A 129 -28.85 5.13 -1.01
C PRO A 129 -28.48 4.25 0.18
N ARG A 130 -27.50 3.36 -0.01
CA ARG A 130 -27.03 2.45 1.03
C ARG A 130 -26.27 3.19 2.13
N ALA A 131 -25.40 4.14 1.77
CA ALA A 131 -24.68 4.95 2.75
C ALA A 131 -25.61 5.70 3.72
N ILE A 132 -26.77 6.19 3.24
CA ILE A 132 -27.79 6.84 4.08
C ILE A 132 -28.39 5.84 5.10
N GLU A 133 -28.73 4.63 4.66
CA GLU A 133 -29.24 3.58 5.54
C GLU A 133 -28.21 3.19 6.60
N LEU A 134 -26.96 2.99 6.18
CA LEU A 134 -25.85 2.64 7.08
C LEU A 134 -25.60 3.74 8.11
N ALA A 135 -25.62 5.01 7.69
CA ALA A 135 -25.44 6.13 8.60
C ALA A 135 -26.61 6.26 9.59
N ALA A 136 -27.85 6.04 9.14
CA ALA A 136 -29.02 6.08 10.00
C ALA A 136 -29.03 4.95 11.04
N ALA A 137 -28.59 3.75 10.63
CA ALA A 137 -28.53 2.55 11.46
C ALA A 137 -27.39 2.60 12.49
N SER A 138 -26.17 2.96 12.06
CA SER A 138 -24.98 2.96 12.90
C SER A 138 -24.74 4.26 13.67
N LYS A 139 -25.45 5.35 13.32
CA LYS A 139 -25.19 6.72 13.82
C LYS A 139 -23.77 7.23 13.52
N VAL A 140 -23.11 6.68 12.50
CA VAL A 140 -21.76 7.05 12.07
C VAL A 140 -21.81 7.60 10.65
N ILE A 141 -20.90 8.51 10.31
CA ILE A 141 -20.74 9.03 8.94
C ILE A 141 -20.18 7.92 8.04
N VAL A 142 -20.83 7.68 6.89
CA VAL A 142 -20.43 6.68 5.90
C VAL A 142 -20.12 7.37 4.57
N PRO A 143 -18.91 7.17 3.98
CA PRO A 143 -18.58 7.76 2.68
C PRO A 143 -19.51 7.24 1.57
N ALA A 144 -19.99 8.15 0.71
CA ALA A 144 -20.98 7.85 -0.31
C ALA A 144 -20.50 8.17 -1.73
N GLU A 145 -20.68 7.23 -2.68
CA GLU A 145 -20.46 7.45 -4.11
C GLU A 145 -21.68 8.17 -4.70
N THR A 146 -21.45 9.20 -5.51
CA THR A 146 -22.49 9.93 -6.23
C THR A 146 -22.77 9.32 -7.63
N VAL A 147 -21.90 8.43 -8.12
CA VAL A 147 -21.98 7.81 -9.46
C VAL A 147 -21.41 6.38 -9.41
N ILE A 148 -22.16 5.40 -9.93
CA ILE A 148 -21.76 3.98 -10.04
C ILE A 148 -20.58 3.84 -11.02
N PRO A 149 -19.45 3.20 -10.66
CA PRO A 149 -18.33 3.02 -11.58
C PRO A 149 -18.69 2.03 -12.70
N SER A 150 -18.84 2.54 -13.93
CA SER A 150 -18.64 1.75 -15.15
C SER A 150 -17.15 1.77 -15.49
N GLU A 151 -16.60 0.69 -16.04
CA GLU A 151 -15.16 0.51 -16.35
C GLU A 151 -14.54 1.65 -17.20
N LYS A 152 -15.38 2.53 -17.76
CA LYS A 152 -14.99 3.64 -18.65
C LYS A 152 -14.85 5.01 -17.97
N THR A 153 -15.05 5.14 -16.64
CA THR A 153 -15.17 6.46 -15.98
C THR A 153 -14.29 6.65 -14.74
N LEU A 154 -13.07 6.09 -14.70
CA LEU A 154 -12.17 6.19 -13.54
C LEU A 154 -11.41 7.54 -13.40
N THR A 155 -11.76 8.59 -14.13
CA THR A 155 -10.95 9.83 -14.17
C THR A 155 -11.53 11.05 -13.47
N THR A 156 -12.80 11.08 -13.07
CA THR A 156 -13.37 12.27 -12.39
C THR A 156 -14.67 11.95 -11.65
N VAL A 157 -14.63 11.84 -10.32
CA VAL A 157 -15.83 11.88 -9.47
C VAL A 157 -15.58 12.80 -8.27
N PRO A 158 -16.40 13.85 -8.04
CA PRO A 158 -16.33 14.66 -6.84
C PRO A 158 -16.92 13.89 -5.65
N LEU A 159 -16.14 13.75 -4.58
CA LEU A 159 -16.55 13.13 -3.32
C LEU A 159 -17.19 14.20 -2.41
N ILE A 160 -18.38 13.93 -1.86
CA ILE A 160 -19.06 14.78 -0.88
C ILE A 160 -19.37 13.98 0.39
N ALA A 161 -19.09 14.55 1.56
CA ALA A 161 -19.42 13.97 2.86
C ALA A 161 -20.87 14.30 3.25
N ILE A 162 -21.64 13.32 3.73
CA ILE A 162 -23.03 13.50 4.19
C ILE A 162 -23.08 13.29 5.70
N THR A 163 -23.43 14.35 6.44
CA THR A 163 -23.63 14.37 7.90
C THR A 163 -25.09 14.05 8.24
N PRO A 164 -25.40 13.41 9.39
CA PRO A 164 -26.75 12.95 9.78
C PRO A 164 -27.90 13.99 9.84
N GLU A 165 -27.66 15.27 9.54
CA GLU A 165 -28.66 16.35 9.63
C GLU A 165 -29.17 16.85 8.26
N LYS A 166 -28.83 16.18 7.15
CA LYS A 166 -29.35 16.50 5.80
C LYS A 166 -29.18 17.99 5.43
N LYS A 167 -27.99 18.52 5.65
CA LYS A 167 -27.57 19.85 5.18
C LYS A 167 -26.29 19.70 4.35
N GLU A 168 -26.36 20.14 3.09
CA GLU A 168 -25.24 20.16 2.14
C GLU A 168 -24.48 21.48 2.32
N GLU A 169 -23.20 21.43 2.72
CA GLU A 169 -22.33 22.60 2.76
C GLU A 169 -21.07 22.34 1.90
N PRO A 170 -20.76 23.22 0.93
CA PRO A 170 -19.52 23.15 0.16
C PRO A 170 -18.34 23.63 1.01
N VAL A 171 -17.29 22.81 1.12
CA VAL A 171 -16.02 23.22 1.76
C VAL A 171 -15.24 24.09 0.77
N THR A 172 -15.60 25.37 0.67
CA THR A 172 -14.80 26.39 -0.04
C THR A 172 -14.61 27.69 0.75
N GLU A 173 -15.10 27.83 1.98
CA GLU A 173 -14.83 29.01 2.80
C GLU A 173 -14.26 28.66 4.18
N ALA A 174 -13.23 29.42 4.58
CA ALA A 174 -12.30 29.24 5.70
C ALA A 174 -11.21 28.18 5.43
N ILE A 175 -10.00 28.53 4.94
CA ILE A 175 -9.04 29.40 5.60
C ILE A 175 -8.25 30.20 4.54
N GLN A 176 -8.48 31.51 4.49
CA GLN A 176 -7.53 32.46 3.93
C GLN A 176 -7.26 33.52 5.00
N THR A 177 -6.22 33.32 5.79
CA THR A 177 -5.55 34.40 6.52
C THR A 177 -4.04 34.20 6.35
N LEU A 178 -3.52 34.77 5.26
CA LEU A 178 -2.10 35.14 5.21
C LEU A 178 -1.85 36.23 6.25
N PRO A 179 -0.71 36.18 6.96
CA PRO A 179 0.13 37.34 7.12
C PRO A 179 1.29 37.20 6.12
N LEU A 180 1.26 38.02 5.08
CA LEU A 180 2.47 38.41 4.35
C LEU A 180 3.35 39.19 5.34
N THR A 181 4.46 38.60 5.80
CA THR A 181 5.80 39.20 5.94
C THR A 181 6.69 38.29 6.81
N ALA A 182 7.54 37.50 6.15
CA ALA A 182 8.89 37.18 6.64
C ALA A 182 9.69 36.63 5.45
N ARG A 183 10.33 37.55 4.71
CA ARG A 183 11.44 37.19 3.84
C ARG A 183 12.62 36.85 4.74
N ALA A 184 12.86 35.56 4.93
CA ALA A 184 14.14 35.04 5.41
C ALA A 184 14.59 33.96 4.42
N THR A 185 15.67 34.28 3.72
CA THR A 185 16.52 33.43 2.90
C THR A 185 16.55 31.97 3.36
N SER A 186 15.91 31.06 2.62
CA SER A 186 16.23 29.64 2.71
C SER A 186 17.39 29.36 1.76
N THR A 187 18.59 29.37 2.30
CA THR A 187 19.74 28.67 1.73
C THR A 187 19.29 27.29 1.28
N ALA A 188 19.60 26.93 0.04
CA ALA A 188 19.34 25.59 -0.51
C ALA A 188 19.92 24.54 0.45
N LYS A 189 19.04 23.88 1.20
CA LYS A 189 19.40 22.69 1.97
C LYS A 189 19.31 21.54 0.98
N GLU A 190 20.48 21.05 0.60
CA GLU A 190 20.67 19.89 -0.27
C GLU A 190 19.70 18.76 0.08
N LEU A 191 19.22 18.07 -0.95
CA LEU A 191 18.45 16.84 -0.79
C LEU A 191 19.18 15.91 0.19
N PRO A 192 18.48 15.21 1.10
CA PRO A 192 19.10 14.10 1.80
C PRO A 192 19.61 13.12 0.72
N THR A 193 20.88 12.78 0.79
CA THR A 193 21.50 11.78 -0.08
C THR A 193 20.76 10.46 0.06
N THR A 194 19.82 10.16 -0.85
CA THR A 194 19.07 8.89 -0.88
C THR A 194 19.77 7.80 -1.69
N GLY A 195 21.00 8.04 -2.11
CA GLY A 195 21.89 6.99 -2.59
C GLY A 195 22.55 6.30 -1.40
N SER A 196 21.96 5.23 -0.88
CA SER A 196 22.73 4.27 -0.08
C SER A 196 23.94 3.83 -0.90
N PRO A 197 25.18 3.81 -0.35
CA PRO A 197 26.39 3.44 -1.10
C PRO A 197 26.50 1.93 -1.40
N ILE A 198 25.49 1.14 -1.02
CA ILE A 198 25.47 -0.32 -1.22
C ILE A 198 25.68 -0.78 -2.68
N PRO A 199 25.07 -0.17 -3.73
CA PRO A 199 25.35 -0.57 -5.10
C PRO A 199 26.77 -0.18 -5.53
N LEU A 200 27.33 0.91 -4.98
CA LEU A 200 28.71 1.32 -5.25
C LEU A 200 29.71 0.33 -4.63
N ILE A 201 29.45 -0.14 -3.40
CA ILE A 201 30.26 -1.18 -2.74
C ILE A 201 30.16 -2.51 -3.50
N GLY A 202 28.96 -2.86 -4.00
CA GLY A 202 28.77 -4.02 -4.86
C GLY A 202 29.56 -3.94 -6.17
N LEU A 203 29.53 -2.79 -6.84
CA LEU A 203 30.31 -2.53 -8.05
C LEU A 203 31.82 -2.58 -7.79
N LEU A 204 32.29 -2.00 -6.69
CA LEU A 204 33.70 -2.03 -6.30
C LEU A 204 34.17 -3.48 -6.03
N GLY A 205 33.32 -4.29 -5.38
CA GLY A 205 33.57 -5.70 -5.15
C GLY A 205 33.71 -6.50 -6.46
N ILE A 206 32.79 -6.30 -7.41
CA ILE A 206 32.84 -6.95 -8.73
C ILE A 206 34.11 -6.52 -9.49
N LEU A 207 34.48 -5.24 -9.42
CA LEU A 207 35.66 -4.71 -10.10
C LEU A 207 36.97 -5.30 -9.53
N LEU A 208 37.07 -5.44 -8.21
CA LEU A 208 38.23 -6.06 -7.55
C LEU A 208 38.36 -7.56 -7.88
N VAL A 209 37.24 -8.29 -7.95
CA VAL A 209 37.23 -9.71 -8.37
C VAL A 209 37.67 -9.84 -9.83
N GLY A 210 37.16 -8.96 -10.71
CA GLY A 210 37.56 -8.91 -12.12
C GLY A 210 39.04 -8.61 -12.32
N ALA A 211 39.57 -7.61 -11.60
CA ALA A 211 40.99 -7.24 -11.64
C ALA A 211 41.89 -8.39 -11.14
N GLY A 212 41.49 -9.08 -10.07
CA GLY A 212 42.21 -10.26 -9.57
C GLY A 212 42.25 -11.43 -10.58
N PHE A 213 41.17 -11.65 -11.32
CA PHE A 213 41.14 -12.65 -12.39
C PHE A 213 42.01 -12.23 -13.58
N GLY A 214 41.98 -10.95 -13.98
CA GLY A 214 42.82 -10.40 -15.05
C GLY A 214 44.32 -10.51 -14.77
N LEU A 215 44.76 -10.12 -13.57
CA LEU A 215 46.16 -10.26 -13.14
C LEU A 215 46.63 -11.71 -13.12
N LYS A 216 45.76 -12.64 -12.72
CA LYS A 216 46.07 -14.08 -12.71
C LYS A 216 46.22 -14.66 -14.12
N LEU A 217 45.45 -14.15 -15.10
CA LEU A 217 45.57 -14.55 -16.50
C LEU A 217 46.85 -14.00 -17.13
N LEU A 218 47.20 -12.74 -16.84
CA LEU A 218 48.46 -12.12 -17.27
C LEU A 218 49.68 -12.83 -16.66
N ALA A 219 49.66 -13.12 -15.36
CA ALA A 219 50.76 -13.83 -14.69
C ALA A 219 50.97 -15.25 -15.22
N LYS A 220 49.94 -15.88 -15.81
CA LYS A 220 50.04 -17.20 -16.45
C LYS A 220 50.60 -17.13 -17.88
N GLN A 221 50.65 -15.95 -18.49
CA GLN A 221 51.20 -15.73 -19.83
C GLN A 221 52.72 -15.47 -19.79
N PHE A 222 53.25 -15.07 -18.62
CA PHE A 222 54.67 -14.77 -18.40
C PHE A 222 55.40 -15.82 -17.53
N SER A 223 54.77 -16.97 -17.27
CA SER A 223 55.37 -18.13 -16.58
C SER A 223 55.25 -19.38 -17.43
#